data_AF-A0A1R2CI79-F1
#
_entry.id   AF-A0A1R2CI79-F1
#
_cell.length_a   1.000
_cell.length_b   1.000
_cell.length_c   1.000
_cell.angle_alpha   90.00
_cell.angle_beta   90.00
_cell.angle_gamma   90.00
#
_symmetry.space_group_name_H-M   'P 1'
#
loop_
_entity.id
_entity.type
_entity.pdbx_description
1 polymer ?
#
loop_
_entity_poly.entity_id
_entity_poly.type
_entity_poly.pdbx_seq_one_letter_code
_entity_poly.pdbx_strand_id
1 'polypeptide(L)'
;MSTPPSDLLLLTLETLKTQAITQESQVPHECKKIFSNPIDLTLSELAVYYSIIGANNHYLLTYISALFTLRICKDSPMPGNQGLEYFETVKYFIDTWPQYRDCAMNIYSSALLQEISEANIESLSLWGQKIALLNLPKDLVEVVRIWLQIRFSSESYTFLLKIQESFEKQAIIRLINFIRQGQSLNMELDDIVNMSTSLILENIITTNDLKGFKKCLGEVVDINYKDTREIISYIKTLKSLDQENIEKLSFIEEKVGVSNNFKLKDYVKKVKNYIDNEVLISTHINWELMQVEPCPIYAHSSDVINVTISRIRFPDGLSMVRKSYTALIDDFDFSPIENEIKILTYLSNRSSPDNCFLKFFGAARESKSIHLYMEAGGKNLMDELTEYKRKNQSLDSVLMEKWVISLLNCFSDLSLNKIYHCDIKPHNIVIYGDNKLKVIDFSISKFESEREVTIVATKYNPIQGTRGYMAPELQDNIDKGLNNACYKEGKADVFSLGMTFLQMMTFEDLTGLNKLAKTEELHQKIDSVKGYPMWINNLLHAMLRPTRDKRPSFNKCLAWIRIESGSSFTTFN
;
A
#
# COMPACT_ATOMS: atom_id res chain seq x y z
N MET A 1 -11.25 6.49 -50.09
CA MET A 1 -10.56 5.70 -49.06
C MET A 1 -11.35 5.88 -47.78
N SER A 2 -11.96 4.81 -47.28
CA SER A 2 -12.70 4.81 -46.01
C SER A 2 -11.78 5.20 -44.85
N THR A 3 -12.34 5.80 -43.80
CA THR A 3 -11.64 6.04 -42.54
C THR A 3 -11.04 4.72 -42.02
N PRO A 4 -9.76 4.69 -41.61
CA PRO A 4 -9.16 3.46 -41.11
C PRO A 4 -9.85 2.98 -39.82
N PRO A 5 -10.01 1.67 -39.60
CA PRO A 5 -10.59 1.13 -38.37
C PRO A 5 -9.71 1.45 -37.15
N SER A 6 -10.34 1.62 -35.98
CA SER A 6 -9.71 2.04 -34.71
C SER A 6 -9.13 0.89 -33.88
N ASP A 7 -9.36 -0.37 -34.28
CA ASP A 7 -8.97 -1.59 -33.56
C ASP A 7 -7.93 -2.37 -34.38
N LEU A 8 -6.84 -2.82 -33.73
CA LEU A 8 -5.78 -3.62 -34.34
C LEU A 8 -6.32 -4.93 -34.94
N LEU A 9 -7.31 -5.57 -34.31
CA LEU A 9 -7.93 -6.79 -34.83
C LEU A 9 -8.65 -6.53 -36.15
N LEU A 10 -9.47 -5.48 -36.20
CA LEU A 10 -10.20 -5.07 -37.41
C LEU A 10 -9.23 -4.65 -38.52
N LEU A 11 -8.21 -3.85 -38.20
CA LEU A 11 -7.14 -3.49 -39.14
C LEU A 11 -6.49 -4.74 -39.73
N THR A 12 -6.15 -5.70 -38.88
CA THR A 12 -5.46 -6.93 -39.26
C THR A 12 -6.33 -7.79 -40.18
N LEU A 13 -7.58 -8.04 -39.80
CA LEU A 13 -8.47 -8.95 -40.50
C LEU A 13 -9.07 -8.38 -41.79
N GLU A 14 -9.28 -7.06 -41.85
CA GLU A 14 -9.92 -6.43 -43.02
C GLU A 14 -8.89 -5.82 -43.96
N THR A 15 -8.03 -4.93 -43.45
CA THR A 15 -7.15 -4.12 -44.31
C THR A 15 -5.86 -4.84 -44.64
N LEU A 16 -5.11 -5.27 -43.62
CA LEU A 16 -3.81 -5.91 -43.81
C LEU A 16 -3.94 -7.26 -44.50
N LYS A 17 -4.95 -8.04 -44.13
CA LYS A 17 -5.28 -9.30 -44.81
C LYS A 17 -5.57 -9.10 -46.30
N THR A 18 -6.39 -8.10 -46.66
CA THR A 18 -6.73 -7.83 -48.07
C THR A 18 -5.49 -7.45 -48.88
N GLN A 19 -4.61 -6.62 -48.32
CA GLN A 19 -3.34 -6.27 -48.95
C GLN A 19 -2.42 -7.49 -49.11
N ALA A 20 -2.32 -8.31 -48.06
CA ALA A 20 -1.51 -9.53 -48.05
C ALA A 20 -2.01 -10.59 -49.07
N ILE A 21 -3.32 -10.74 -49.25
CA ILE A 21 -3.92 -11.66 -50.24
C ILE A 21 -3.51 -11.32 -51.68
N THR A 22 -3.24 -10.04 -52.00
CA THR A 22 -2.76 -9.69 -53.35
C THR A 22 -1.44 -10.37 -53.73
N GLN A 23 -0.70 -10.85 -52.74
CA GLN A 23 0.59 -11.53 -52.88
C GLN A 23 0.48 -13.04 -52.62
N GLU A 24 -0.72 -13.61 -52.55
CA GLU A 24 -0.95 -15.03 -52.22
C GLU A 24 -0.20 -15.99 -53.17
N SER A 25 0.00 -15.62 -54.43
CA SER A 25 0.74 -16.42 -55.42
C SER A 25 2.22 -16.61 -55.06
N GLN A 26 2.77 -15.75 -54.21
CA GLN A 26 4.14 -15.83 -53.71
C GLN A 26 4.27 -16.63 -52.41
N VAL A 27 3.14 -17.01 -51.80
CA VAL A 27 3.09 -17.74 -50.54
C VAL A 27 3.06 -19.26 -50.80
N PRO A 28 4.03 -20.03 -50.26
CA PRO A 28 4.02 -21.49 -50.37
C PRO A 28 2.70 -22.08 -49.85
N HIS A 29 2.27 -23.21 -50.45
CA HIS A 29 0.98 -23.82 -50.14
C HIS A 29 0.78 -24.10 -48.63
N GLU A 30 1.85 -24.49 -47.94
CA GLU A 30 1.88 -24.75 -46.49
C GLU A 30 1.64 -23.52 -45.60
N CYS A 31 1.88 -22.30 -46.11
CA CYS A 31 1.67 -21.05 -45.39
C CYS A 31 0.32 -20.38 -45.69
N LYS A 32 -0.44 -20.87 -46.67
CA LYS A 32 -1.72 -20.26 -47.09
C LYS A 32 -2.80 -20.27 -46.01
N LYS A 33 -2.62 -21.07 -44.95
CA LYS A 33 -3.49 -21.08 -43.76
C LYS A 33 -3.63 -19.70 -43.10
N ILE A 34 -2.62 -18.83 -43.27
CA ILE A 34 -2.66 -17.44 -42.78
C ILE A 34 -3.80 -16.61 -43.40
N PHE A 35 -4.33 -16.98 -44.56
CA PHE A 35 -5.45 -16.27 -45.18
C PHE A 35 -6.80 -16.89 -44.87
N SER A 36 -6.89 -18.21 -44.75
CA SER A 36 -8.15 -18.89 -44.49
C SER A 36 -8.56 -18.82 -43.02
N ASN A 37 -7.62 -19.05 -42.09
CA ASN A 37 -7.90 -19.04 -40.65
C ASN A 37 -6.74 -18.43 -39.83
N PRO A 38 -6.49 -17.12 -39.95
CA PRO A 38 -5.34 -16.45 -39.33
C PRO A 38 -5.31 -16.50 -37.80
N ILE A 39 -6.48 -16.46 -37.14
CA ILE A 39 -6.58 -16.30 -35.68
C ILE A 39 -6.25 -17.60 -34.93
N ASP A 40 -6.43 -18.74 -35.60
CA ASP A 40 -6.18 -20.07 -35.05
C ASP A 40 -4.72 -20.51 -35.19
N LEU A 41 -3.88 -19.72 -35.86
CA LEU A 41 -2.44 -19.98 -35.94
C LEU A 41 -1.77 -19.75 -34.58
N THR A 42 -0.88 -20.68 -34.23
CA THR A 42 0.00 -20.58 -33.06
C THR A 42 1.21 -19.69 -33.34
N LEU A 43 1.86 -19.18 -32.29
CA LEU A 43 3.09 -18.39 -32.43
C LEU A 43 4.22 -19.15 -33.13
N SER A 44 4.32 -20.47 -32.91
CA SER A 44 5.31 -21.31 -33.59
C SER A 44 5.02 -21.44 -35.09
N GLU A 45 3.75 -21.64 -35.48
CA GLU A 45 3.33 -21.61 -36.89
C GLU A 45 3.62 -20.25 -37.53
N LEU A 46 3.29 -19.15 -36.85
CA LEU A 46 3.58 -17.79 -37.34
C LEU A 46 5.08 -17.53 -37.49
N ALA A 47 5.93 -18.07 -36.60
CA ALA A 47 7.39 -17.93 -36.68
C ALA A 47 7.97 -18.70 -37.87
N VAL A 48 7.48 -19.91 -38.11
CA VAL A 48 7.82 -20.68 -39.29
C VAL A 48 7.39 -19.91 -40.55
N TYR A 49 6.17 -19.38 -40.58
CA TYR A 49 5.66 -18.62 -41.73
C TYR A 49 6.46 -17.34 -41.98
N TYR A 50 6.83 -16.62 -40.91
CA TYR A 50 7.70 -15.44 -41.00
C TYR A 50 9.07 -15.79 -41.62
N SER A 51 9.66 -16.92 -41.23
CA SER A 51 10.95 -17.38 -41.76
C SER A 51 10.87 -17.81 -43.24
N ILE A 52 9.77 -18.43 -43.65
CA ILE A 52 9.57 -18.96 -45.02
C ILE A 52 9.19 -17.83 -45.98
N ILE A 53 8.28 -16.95 -45.57
CA ILE A 53 7.75 -15.88 -46.42
C ILE A 53 8.81 -14.79 -46.67
N GLY A 54 9.81 -14.68 -45.78
CA GLY A 54 11.03 -13.92 -45.99
C GLY A 54 10.85 -12.39 -46.01
N ALA A 55 11.94 -11.67 -45.75
CA ALA A 55 11.96 -10.20 -45.56
C ALA A 55 11.58 -9.36 -46.82
N ASN A 56 11.31 -10.00 -47.96
CA ASN A 56 11.17 -9.32 -49.25
C ASN A 56 9.73 -8.94 -49.60
N ASN A 57 8.73 -9.37 -48.83
CA ASN A 57 7.34 -9.01 -49.05
C ASN A 57 6.78 -8.16 -47.89
N HIS A 58 6.79 -6.85 -48.11
CA HIS A 58 6.39 -5.87 -47.10
C HIS A 58 4.95 -6.07 -46.58
N TYR A 59 3.99 -6.37 -47.47
CA TYR A 59 2.58 -6.56 -47.09
C TYR A 59 2.38 -7.83 -46.24
N LEU A 60 3.05 -8.93 -46.60
CA LEU A 60 2.97 -10.17 -45.85
C LEU A 60 3.63 -10.06 -44.47
N LEU A 61 4.81 -9.44 -44.39
CA LEU A 61 5.52 -9.23 -43.12
C LEU A 61 4.71 -8.36 -42.17
N THR A 62 4.15 -7.26 -42.69
CA THR A 62 3.27 -6.38 -41.91
C THR A 62 2.08 -7.15 -41.35
N TYR A 63 1.44 -7.97 -42.19
CA TYR A 63 0.29 -8.77 -41.78
C TYR A 63 0.66 -9.82 -40.72
N ILE A 64 1.78 -10.52 -40.91
CA ILE A 64 2.31 -11.50 -39.95
C ILE A 64 2.68 -10.84 -38.63
N SER A 65 3.35 -9.68 -38.64
CA SER A 65 3.71 -8.95 -37.42
C SER A 65 2.49 -8.44 -36.63
N ALA A 66 1.42 -8.04 -37.33
CA ALA A 66 0.15 -7.68 -36.69
C ALA A 66 -0.51 -8.91 -36.03
N LEU A 67 -0.51 -10.06 -36.72
CA LEU A 67 -0.99 -11.33 -36.16
C LEU A 67 -0.17 -11.79 -34.96
N PHE A 68 1.16 -11.63 -35.00
CA PHE A 68 2.03 -11.87 -33.85
C PHE A 68 1.63 -11.01 -32.65
N THR A 69 1.45 -9.70 -32.84
CA THR A 69 1.07 -8.77 -31.76
C THR A 69 -0.23 -9.21 -31.08
N LEU A 70 -1.25 -9.58 -31.87
CA LEU A 70 -2.54 -10.07 -31.35
C LEU A 70 -2.39 -11.42 -30.65
N ARG A 71 -1.60 -12.33 -31.22
CA ARG A 71 -1.42 -13.68 -30.69
C ARG A 71 -0.61 -13.68 -29.41
N ILE A 72 0.38 -12.80 -29.28
CA ILE A 72 1.17 -12.62 -28.06
C ILE A 72 0.26 -12.30 -26.88
N CYS A 73 -0.67 -11.36 -27.05
CA CYS A 73 -1.64 -11.02 -26.01
C CYS A 73 -2.59 -12.17 -25.68
N LYS A 74 -3.04 -12.93 -26.68
CA LYS A 74 -3.98 -14.05 -26.47
C LYS A 74 -3.33 -15.25 -25.77
N ASP A 75 -2.08 -15.54 -26.11
CA ASP A 75 -1.35 -16.69 -25.58
C ASP A 75 -0.58 -16.36 -24.29
N SER A 76 -0.60 -15.10 -23.85
CA SER A 76 -0.02 -14.71 -22.58
C SER A 76 -0.85 -15.25 -21.41
N PRO A 77 -0.20 -15.75 -20.34
CA PRO A 77 1.25 -15.82 -20.17
C PRO A 77 1.85 -17.03 -20.89
N MET A 78 2.93 -16.79 -21.64
CA MET A 78 3.55 -17.87 -22.40
C MET A 78 4.44 -18.76 -21.54
N PRO A 79 4.56 -20.06 -21.90
CA PRO A 79 5.54 -20.94 -21.30
C PRO A 79 6.96 -20.35 -21.37
N GLY A 80 7.60 -20.17 -20.22
CA GLY A 80 8.97 -19.64 -20.14
C GLY A 80 9.12 -18.13 -20.27
N ASN A 81 8.03 -17.35 -20.23
CA ASN A 81 8.05 -15.88 -20.29
C ASN A 81 8.76 -15.36 -21.56
N GLN A 82 8.28 -15.85 -22.71
CA GLN A 82 8.87 -15.57 -24.02
C GLN A 82 8.26 -14.33 -24.69
N GLY A 83 7.28 -13.65 -24.09
CA GLY A 83 6.63 -12.48 -24.71
C GLY A 83 7.62 -11.38 -25.14
N LEU A 84 8.70 -11.18 -24.39
CA LEU A 84 9.79 -10.25 -24.73
C LEU A 84 10.59 -10.64 -25.98
N GLU A 85 10.67 -11.94 -26.32
CA GLU A 85 11.46 -12.43 -27.46
C GLU A 85 10.86 -11.96 -28.80
N TYR A 86 9.58 -11.59 -28.80
CA TYR A 86 8.86 -11.11 -29.97
C TYR A 86 8.90 -9.58 -30.13
N PHE A 87 9.62 -8.84 -29.28
CA PHE A 87 9.64 -7.38 -29.32
C PHE A 87 10.06 -6.82 -30.69
N GLU A 88 11.10 -7.37 -31.32
CA GLU A 88 11.55 -6.89 -32.64
C GLU A 88 10.47 -7.05 -33.73
N THR A 89 9.64 -8.10 -33.62
CA THR A 89 8.51 -8.33 -34.53
C THR A 89 7.42 -7.27 -34.34
N VAL A 90 7.11 -6.94 -33.09
CA VAL A 90 6.15 -5.87 -32.75
C VAL A 90 6.68 -4.50 -33.15
N LYS A 91 7.99 -4.26 -32.94
CA LYS A 91 8.68 -3.05 -33.35
C LYS A 91 8.60 -2.83 -34.86
N TYR A 92 8.84 -3.85 -35.66
CA TYR A 92 8.66 -3.78 -37.11
C TYR A 92 7.24 -3.31 -37.50
N PHE A 93 6.21 -3.82 -36.82
CA PHE A 93 4.83 -3.42 -37.07
C PHE A 93 4.58 -1.93 -36.77
N ILE A 94 4.97 -1.46 -35.57
CA ILE A 94 4.73 -0.08 -35.15
C ILE A 94 5.58 0.94 -35.93
N ASP A 95 6.80 0.57 -36.35
CA ASP A 95 7.65 1.41 -37.18
C ASP A 95 7.06 1.55 -38.60
N THR A 96 6.41 0.48 -39.09
CA THR A 96 5.73 0.48 -40.40
C THR A 96 4.39 1.22 -40.36
N TRP A 97 3.65 1.12 -39.25
CA TRP A 97 2.33 1.73 -39.06
C TRP A 97 2.28 2.63 -37.81
N PRO A 98 2.94 3.82 -37.83
CA PRO A 98 3.04 4.68 -36.66
C PRO A 98 1.69 5.12 -36.08
N GLN A 99 0.66 5.27 -36.90
CA GLN A 99 -0.69 5.64 -36.47
C GLN A 99 -1.37 4.58 -35.58
N TYR A 100 -0.87 3.35 -35.58
CA TYR A 100 -1.35 2.24 -34.74
C TYR A 100 -0.40 1.90 -33.59
N ARG A 101 0.69 2.69 -33.42
CA ARG A 101 1.70 2.49 -32.38
C ARG A 101 1.06 2.33 -31.01
N ASP A 102 0.20 3.26 -30.61
CA ASP A 102 -0.35 3.27 -29.25
C ASP A 102 -1.26 2.04 -29.01
N CYS A 103 -2.09 1.68 -29.98
CA CYS A 103 -2.95 0.49 -29.90
C CYS A 103 -2.13 -0.81 -29.78
N ALA A 104 -1.13 -0.99 -30.65
CA ALA A 104 -0.27 -2.17 -30.64
C ALA A 104 0.62 -2.25 -29.40
N MET A 105 1.19 -1.12 -28.96
CA MET A 105 1.99 -1.05 -27.74
C MET A 105 1.15 -1.31 -26.50
N ASN A 106 -0.11 -0.87 -26.44
CA ASN A 106 -1.00 -1.18 -25.32
C ASN A 106 -1.31 -2.68 -25.24
N ILE A 107 -1.64 -3.31 -26.37
CA ILE A 107 -1.91 -4.76 -26.45
C ILE A 107 -0.65 -5.55 -26.05
N TYR A 108 0.50 -5.19 -26.59
CA TYR A 108 1.76 -5.85 -26.28
C TYR A 108 2.17 -5.64 -24.81
N SER A 109 2.04 -4.43 -24.27
CA SER A 109 2.32 -4.14 -22.87
C SER A 109 1.43 -4.99 -21.96
N SER A 110 0.12 -5.06 -22.23
CA SER A 110 -0.81 -5.88 -21.47
C SER A 110 -0.38 -7.35 -21.40
N ALA A 111 0.11 -7.90 -22.52
CA ALA A 111 0.62 -9.25 -22.60
C ALA A 111 1.84 -9.47 -21.67
N LEU A 112 2.82 -8.56 -21.74
CA LEU A 112 4.02 -8.63 -20.89
C LEU A 112 3.68 -8.48 -19.40
N LEU A 113 2.71 -7.63 -19.06
CA LEU A 113 2.26 -7.45 -17.68
C LEU A 113 1.63 -8.73 -17.12
N GLN A 114 0.86 -9.45 -17.94
CA GLN A 114 0.31 -10.75 -17.55
C GLN A 114 1.41 -11.78 -17.28
N GLU A 115 2.47 -11.83 -18.10
CA GLU A 115 3.63 -12.69 -17.85
C GLU A 115 4.37 -12.33 -16.56
N ILE A 116 4.61 -11.05 -16.29
CA ILE A 116 5.27 -10.60 -15.05
C ILE A 116 4.41 -10.90 -13.82
N SER A 117 3.07 -10.79 -13.95
CA SER A 117 2.13 -11.10 -12.89
C SER A 117 2.23 -12.57 -12.47
N GLU A 118 2.28 -13.49 -13.44
CA GLU A 118 2.33 -14.94 -13.19
C GLU A 118 3.76 -15.51 -13.03
N ALA A 119 4.79 -14.70 -13.28
CA ALA A 119 6.17 -15.10 -13.13
C ALA A 119 6.50 -15.57 -11.70
N ASN A 120 7.21 -16.71 -11.63
CA ASN A 120 7.79 -17.20 -10.38
C ASN A 120 9.04 -16.38 -9.98
N ILE A 121 9.54 -16.60 -8.77
CA ILE A 121 10.66 -15.85 -8.18
C ILE A 121 11.93 -15.87 -9.06
N GLU A 122 12.26 -17.03 -9.64
CA GLU A 122 13.41 -17.19 -10.54
C GLU A 122 13.20 -16.42 -11.85
N SER A 123 11.97 -16.42 -12.37
CA SER A 123 11.59 -15.73 -13.58
C SER A 123 11.60 -14.21 -13.43
N LEU A 124 11.18 -13.66 -12.27
CA LEU A 124 11.20 -12.22 -12.02
C LEU A 124 12.62 -11.63 -12.13
N SER A 125 13.62 -12.36 -11.65
CA SER A 125 15.02 -11.94 -11.77
C SER A 125 15.49 -11.97 -13.23
N LEU A 126 15.07 -12.97 -14.00
CA LEU A 126 15.35 -13.06 -15.44
C LEU A 126 14.67 -11.92 -16.22
N TRP A 127 13.45 -11.55 -15.86
CA TRP A 127 12.73 -10.41 -16.45
C TRP A 127 13.53 -9.11 -16.30
N GLY A 128 14.03 -8.81 -15.11
CA GLY A 128 14.84 -7.62 -14.87
C GLY A 128 16.11 -7.59 -15.73
N GLN A 129 16.76 -8.74 -15.91
CA GLN A 129 17.94 -8.85 -16.78
C GLN A 129 17.57 -8.66 -18.26
N LYS A 130 16.50 -9.30 -18.74
CA LYS A 130 16.03 -9.16 -20.13
C LYS A 130 15.69 -7.71 -20.47
N ILE A 131 15.00 -6.99 -19.58
CA ILE A 131 14.67 -5.57 -19.78
C ILE A 131 15.93 -4.70 -19.87
N ALA A 132 16.95 -5.00 -19.07
CA ALA A 132 18.21 -4.24 -19.09
C ALA A 132 19.05 -4.49 -20.36
N LEU A 133 18.91 -5.66 -20.99
CA LEU A 133 19.65 -6.05 -22.20
C LEU A 133 18.98 -5.61 -23.50
N LEU A 134 17.64 -5.52 -23.52
CA LEU A 134 16.88 -5.17 -24.71
C LEU A 134 16.74 -3.65 -24.84
N ASN A 135 17.00 -3.10 -26.03
CA ASN A 135 16.83 -1.68 -26.34
C ASN A 135 15.36 -1.32 -26.58
N LEU A 136 14.54 -1.51 -25.54
CA LEU A 136 13.09 -1.31 -25.56
C LEU A 136 12.72 0.20 -25.53
N PRO A 137 11.55 0.60 -26.04
CA PRO A 137 11.06 1.97 -25.99
C PRO A 137 10.90 2.40 -24.54
N LYS A 138 11.24 3.65 -24.22
CA LYS A 138 11.20 4.18 -22.85
C LYS A 138 9.85 3.94 -22.16
N ASP A 139 8.76 4.22 -22.88
CA ASP A 139 7.38 4.08 -22.42
C ASP A 139 7.08 2.63 -21.97
N LEU A 140 7.57 1.63 -22.74
CA LEU A 140 7.40 0.22 -22.42
C LEU A 140 8.28 -0.20 -21.23
N VAL A 141 9.55 0.26 -21.22
CA VAL A 141 10.49 -0.02 -20.12
C VAL A 141 9.93 0.49 -18.80
N GLU A 142 9.34 1.68 -18.79
CA GLU A 142 8.80 2.31 -17.60
C GLU A 142 7.62 1.50 -17.03
N VAL A 143 6.64 1.16 -17.87
CA VAL A 143 5.47 0.34 -17.48
C VAL A 143 5.92 -1.02 -16.94
N VAL A 144 6.79 -1.72 -17.67
CA VAL A 144 7.29 -3.05 -17.29
C VAL A 144 8.12 -2.97 -16.00
N ARG A 145 8.95 -1.93 -15.83
CA ARG A 145 9.76 -1.74 -14.61
C ARG A 145 8.90 -1.49 -13.38
N ILE A 146 7.87 -0.65 -13.48
CA ILE A 146 6.94 -0.36 -12.38
C ILE A 146 6.28 -1.66 -11.92
N TRP A 147 5.75 -2.45 -12.86
CA TRP A 147 5.10 -3.73 -12.52
C TRP A 147 6.07 -4.76 -11.97
N LEU A 148 7.30 -4.81 -12.47
CA LEU A 148 8.33 -5.69 -11.94
C LEU A 148 8.71 -5.29 -10.50
N GLN A 149 8.85 -3.99 -10.21
CA GLN A 149 9.05 -3.48 -8.85
C GLN A 149 7.90 -3.88 -7.92
N ILE A 150 6.65 -3.71 -8.36
CA ILE A 150 5.47 -4.13 -7.60
C ILE A 150 5.54 -5.63 -7.28
N ARG A 151 5.88 -6.48 -8.25
CA ARG A 151 6.01 -7.94 -8.04
C ARG A 151 7.15 -8.30 -7.10
N PHE A 152 8.32 -7.67 -7.23
CA PHE A 152 9.45 -7.85 -6.30
C PHE A 152 9.09 -7.47 -4.86
N SER A 153 8.44 -6.32 -4.68
CA SER A 153 7.95 -5.91 -3.36
C SER A 153 6.93 -6.91 -2.82
N SER A 154 5.96 -7.30 -3.65
CA SER A 154 4.94 -8.30 -3.35
C SER A 154 5.50 -9.64 -2.86
N GLU A 155 6.52 -10.18 -3.54
CA GLU A 155 7.15 -11.46 -3.15
C GLU A 155 8.02 -11.31 -1.90
N SER A 156 8.68 -10.15 -1.74
CA SER A 156 9.44 -9.83 -0.52
C SER A 156 8.54 -9.83 0.73
N TYR A 157 7.31 -9.32 0.60
CA TYR A 157 6.30 -9.44 1.66
C TYR A 157 5.92 -10.90 1.97
N THR A 158 5.78 -11.75 0.96
CA THR A 158 5.50 -13.18 1.17
C THR A 158 6.63 -13.90 1.91
N PHE A 159 7.89 -13.55 1.61
CA PHE A 159 9.03 -14.02 2.39
C PHE A 159 8.99 -13.53 3.83
N LEU A 160 8.70 -12.24 4.06
CA LEU A 160 8.60 -11.66 5.41
C LEU A 160 7.55 -12.36 6.26
N LEU A 161 6.38 -12.69 5.71
CA LEU A 161 5.34 -13.42 6.43
C LEU A 161 5.84 -14.78 6.93
N LYS A 162 6.55 -15.54 6.08
CA LYS A 162 7.15 -16.84 6.46
C LYS A 162 8.24 -16.68 7.53
N ILE A 163 9.01 -15.60 7.47
CA ILE A 163 10.01 -15.25 8.48
C ILE A 163 9.35 -14.89 9.81
N GLN A 164 8.20 -14.22 9.82
CA GLN A 164 7.48 -13.91 11.06
C GLN A 164 6.95 -15.17 11.77
N GLU A 165 6.60 -16.22 11.03
CA GLU A 165 6.09 -17.47 11.58
C GLU A 165 7.17 -18.34 12.24
N SER A 166 8.37 -18.41 11.64
CA SER A 166 9.42 -19.38 12.02
C SER A 166 10.76 -18.76 12.40
N PHE A 167 11.00 -17.52 11.98
CA PHE A 167 12.26 -16.78 12.11
C PHE A 167 13.53 -17.57 11.74
N GLU A 168 13.42 -18.41 10.72
CA GLU A 168 14.55 -19.23 10.27
C GLU A 168 15.61 -18.39 9.53
N LYS A 169 16.88 -18.57 9.91
CA LYS A 169 18.04 -17.92 9.27
C LYS A 169 18.04 -18.07 7.75
N GLN A 170 17.78 -19.28 7.24
CA GLN A 170 17.82 -19.55 5.81
C GLN A 170 16.74 -18.77 5.05
N ALA A 171 15.55 -18.59 5.66
CA ALA A 171 14.49 -17.77 5.08
C ALA A 171 14.89 -16.28 5.03
N ILE A 172 15.51 -15.78 6.10
CA ILE A 172 16.04 -14.40 6.19
C ILE A 172 17.10 -14.15 5.12
N ILE A 173 18.08 -15.03 4.99
CA ILE A 173 19.14 -14.90 3.97
C ILE A 173 18.56 -14.94 2.55
N ARG A 174 17.57 -15.81 2.30
CA ARG A 174 16.86 -15.85 1.01
C ARG A 174 16.17 -14.53 0.69
N LEU A 175 15.46 -13.93 1.64
CA LEU A 175 14.84 -12.62 1.48
C LEU A 175 15.88 -11.54 1.15
N ILE A 176 16.96 -11.45 1.94
CA ILE A 176 17.99 -10.42 1.72
C ILE A 176 18.64 -10.58 0.34
N ASN A 177 18.95 -11.81 -0.08
CA ASN A 177 19.49 -12.07 -1.41
C ASN A 177 18.50 -11.74 -2.54
N PHE A 178 17.20 -11.93 -2.31
CA PHE A 178 16.15 -11.57 -3.25
C PHE A 178 16.01 -10.03 -3.40
N ILE A 179 15.98 -9.31 -2.29
CA ILE A 179 15.97 -7.84 -2.29
C ILE A 179 17.23 -7.29 -2.98
N ARG A 180 18.41 -7.86 -2.68
CA ARG A 180 19.67 -7.44 -3.29
C ARG A 180 19.67 -7.64 -4.81
N GLN A 181 19.05 -8.72 -5.31
CA GLN A 181 18.86 -8.92 -6.75
C GLN A 181 18.00 -7.80 -7.35
N GLY A 182 16.89 -7.44 -6.71
CA GLY A 182 16.08 -6.28 -7.14
C GLY A 182 16.87 -4.97 -7.15
N GLN A 183 17.65 -4.68 -6.10
CA GLN A 183 18.51 -3.49 -6.04
C GLN A 183 19.59 -3.47 -7.13
N SER A 184 20.12 -4.63 -7.53
CA SER A 184 21.09 -4.72 -8.63
C SER A 184 20.49 -4.39 -10.00
N LEU A 185 19.16 -4.49 -10.12
CA LEU A 185 18.38 -4.15 -11.30
C LEU A 185 17.86 -2.69 -11.28
N ASN A 186 18.39 -1.86 -10.37
CA ASN A 186 17.97 -0.46 -10.15
C ASN A 186 16.47 -0.31 -9.86
N MET A 187 15.91 -1.24 -9.10
CA MET A 187 14.54 -1.14 -8.58
C MET A 187 14.50 -0.28 -7.32
N GLU A 188 13.49 0.57 -7.21
CA GLU A 188 13.20 1.34 -6.00
C GLU A 188 12.52 0.42 -4.98
N LEU A 189 13.31 -0.06 -4.01
CA LEU A 189 12.89 -1.04 -3.00
C LEU A 189 13.17 -0.54 -1.58
N ASP A 190 13.35 0.76 -1.40
CA ASP A 190 13.82 1.34 -0.13
C ASP A 190 12.86 1.06 1.03
N ASP A 191 11.54 1.14 0.78
CA ASP A 191 10.53 0.84 1.80
C ASP A 191 10.60 -0.62 2.26
N ILE A 192 10.65 -1.56 1.30
CA ILE A 192 10.68 -2.98 1.63
C ILE A 192 12.01 -3.41 2.25
N VAL A 193 13.12 -2.78 1.84
CA VAL A 193 14.45 -2.94 2.45
C VAL A 193 14.39 -2.55 3.93
N ASN A 194 13.89 -1.35 4.22
CA ASN A 194 13.88 -0.82 5.58
C ASN A 194 12.88 -1.53 6.47
N MET A 195 11.71 -1.87 5.95
CA MET A 195 10.72 -2.67 6.67
C MET A 195 11.25 -4.06 7.00
N SER A 196 11.82 -4.76 6.01
CA SER A 196 12.38 -6.09 6.20
C SER A 196 13.50 -6.07 7.24
N THR A 197 14.40 -5.09 7.09
CA THR A 197 15.55 -4.93 7.98
C THR A 197 15.10 -4.64 9.41
N SER A 198 14.18 -3.69 9.61
CA SER A 198 13.70 -3.33 10.95
C SER A 198 13.08 -4.52 11.68
N LEU A 199 12.24 -5.31 10.97
CA LEU A 199 11.62 -6.52 11.51
C LEU A 199 12.67 -7.56 11.92
N ILE A 200 13.65 -7.83 11.07
CA ILE A 200 14.72 -8.80 11.34
C ILE A 200 15.54 -8.34 12.56
N LEU A 201 15.93 -7.07 12.60
CA LEU A 201 16.75 -6.51 13.68
C LEU A 201 16.02 -6.49 15.02
N GLU A 202 14.74 -6.08 15.06
CA GLU A 202 13.93 -6.10 16.29
C GLU A 202 13.75 -7.52 16.83
N ASN A 203 13.53 -8.49 15.95
CA ASN A 203 13.43 -9.88 16.36
C ASN A 203 14.77 -10.39 16.90
N ILE A 204 15.90 -10.09 16.25
CA ILE A 204 17.24 -10.40 16.78
C ILE A 204 17.45 -9.80 18.17
N ILE A 205 17.08 -8.53 18.38
CA ILE A 205 17.19 -7.84 19.67
C ILE A 205 16.36 -8.56 20.75
N THR A 206 15.14 -8.98 20.40
CA THR A 206 14.18 -9.58 21.32
C THR A 206 14.50 -11.06 21.64
N THR A 207 14.90 -11.84 20.64
CA THR A 207 15.21 -13.27 20.80
C THR A 207 16.48 -13.48 21.60
N ASN A 208 17.53 -12.70 21.32
CA ASN A 208 18.79 -12.74 22.05
C ASN A 208 18.78 -11.91 23.35
N ASP A 209 17.65 -11.32 23.70
CA ASP A 209 17.49 -10.45 24.87
C ASP A 209 18.60 -9.38 24.99
N LEU A 210 18.94 -8.71 23.88
CA LEU A 210 20.07 -7.77 23.85
C LEU A 210 19.84 -6.53 24.75
N LYS A 211 18.58 -6.27 25.10
CA LYS A 211 18.17 -5.22 26.05
C LYS A 211 18.08 -5.73 27.50
N GLY A 212 18.19 -7.05 27.75
CA GLY A 212 18.25 -7.67 29.08
C GLY A 212 16.90 -7.80 29.81
N PHE A 213 15.78 -7.66 29.12
CA PHE A 213 14.46 -7.69 29.73
C PHE A 213 14.06 -9.08 30.23
N LYS A 214 14.29 -10.13 29.43
CA LYS A 214 13.95 -11.51 29.80
C LYS A 214 14.79 -12.00 30.96
N LYS A 215 16.09 -11.66 30.96
CA LYS A 215 17.00 -11.95 32.06
C LYS A 215 16.59 -11.25 33.36
N CYS A 216 16.09 -10.03 33.30
CA CYS A 216 15.53 -9.32 34.47
C CYS A 216 14.25 -9.98 35.02
N LEU A 217 13.50 -10.72 34.18
CA LEU A 217 12.31 -11.47 34.57
C LEU A 217 12.63 -12.90 35.05
N GLY A 218 13.92 -13.28 35.10
CA GLY A 218 14.35 -14.61 35.53
C GLY A 218 14.18 -15.70 34.46
N GLU A 219 13.92 -15.32 33.21
CA GLU A 219 13.78 -16.28 32.10
C GLU A 219 15.15 -16.78 31.62
N VAL A 220 15.20 -18.05 31.21
CA VAL A 220 16.37 -18.63 30.55
C VAL A 220 16.34 -18.22 29.08
N VAL A 221 17.32 -17.42 28.66
CA VAL A 221 17.46 -16.97 27.26
C VAL A 221 18.53 -17.81 26.57
N ASP A 222 18.16 -18.48 25.49
CA ASP A 222 19.12 -19.12 24.59
C ASP A 222 19.61 -18.09 23.55
N ILE A 223 20.91 -17.78 23.62
CA ILE A 223 21.52 -16.70 22.85
C ILE A 223 22.20 -17.29 21.61
N ASN A 224 21.82 -16.81 20.42
CA ASN A 224 22.37 -17.24 19.14
C ASN A 224 23.16 -16.12 18.44
N TYR A 225 24.35 -15.82 18.97
CA TYR A 225 25.25 -14.83 18.38
C TYR A 225 25.87 -15.26 17.05
N LYS A 226 26.00 -16.56 16.79
CA LYS A 226 26.58 -17.06 15.54
C LYS A 226 25.70 -16.72 14.34
N ASP A 227 24.42 -17.08 14.41
CA ASP A 227 23.47 -16.78 13.33
C ASP A 227 23.19 -15.29 13.22
N THR A 228 23.17 -14.57 14.36
CA THR A 228 23.04 -13.11 14.38
C THR A 228 24.15 -12.43 13.57
N ARG A 229 25.42 -12.79 13.79
CA ARG A 229 26.56 -12.21 13.04
C ARG A 229 26.45 -12.47 11.54
N GLU A 230 26.00 -13.66 11.16
CA GLU A 230 25.80 -14.02 9.76
C GLU A 230 24.71 -13.16 9.13
N ILE A 231 23.53 -13.07 9.75
CA ILE A 231 22.41 -12.26 9.25
C ILE A 231 22.81 -10.78 9.12
N ILE A 232 23.50 -10.23 10.11
CA ILE A 232 23.98 -8.84 10.09
C ILE A 232 24.93 -8.60 8.91
N SER A 233 25.82 -9.55 8.61
CA SER A 233 26.72 -9.45 7.45
C SER A 233 25.96 -9.38 6.11
N TYR A 234 24.82 -10.07 6.00
CA TYR A 234 23.95 -10.00 4.82
C TYR A 234 23.18 -8.68 4.75
N ILE A 235 22.61 -8.21 5.87
CA ILE A 235 21.90 -6.92 5.93
C ILE A 235 22.81 -5.77 5.50
N LYS A 236 24.08 -5.80 5.89
CA LYS A 236 25.09 -4.80 5.48
C LYS A 236 25.34 -4.74 3.97
N THR A 237 24.89 -5.73 3.20
CA THR A 237 24.98 -5.71 1.73
C THR A 237 23.83 -4.96 1.06
N LEU A 238 22.77 -4.61 1.81
CA LEU A 238 21.64 -3.83 1.33
C LEU A 238 21.99 -2.35 1.21
N LYS A 239 21.47 -1.70 0.18
CA LYS A 239 21.56 -0.23 0.00
C LYS A 239 20.35 0.47 0.64
N SER A 240 20.45 1.78 0.87
CA SER A 240 19.34 2.64 1.31
C SER A 240 18.76 2.30 2.70
N LEU A 241 19.59 1.82 3.63
CA LEU A 241 19.16 1.67 5.03
C LEU A 241 18.93 3.03 5.66
N ASP A 242 17.77 3.20 6.31
CA ASP A 242 17.42 4.37 7.08
C ASP A 242 18.25 4.47 8.38
N GLN A 243 18.20 5.65 8.98
CA GLN A 243 18.98 5.95 10.18
C GLN A 243 18.60 5.04 11.37
N GLU A 244 17.33 4.64 11.48
CA GLU A 244 16.85 3.78 12.56
C GLU A 244 17.45 2.38 12.46
N ASN A 245 17.45 1.79 11.26
CA ASN A 245 18.04 0.49 11.00
C ASN A 245 19.56 0.51 11.19
N ILE A 246 20.23 1.59 10.79
CA ILE A 246 21.67 1.78 11.03
C ILE A 246 21.99 1.83 12.53
N GLU A 247 21.17 2.50 13.32
CA GLU A 247 21.32 2.57 14.78
C GLU A 247 21.07 1.21 15.45
N LYS A 248 20.02 0.49 15.04
CA LYS A 248 19.75 -0.88 15.52
C LYS A 248 20.87 -1.85 15.16
N LEU A 249 21.40 -1.78 13.95
CA LEU A 249 22.56 -2.55 13.51
C LEU A 249 23.76 -2.29 14.43
N SER A 250 24.09 -1.02 14.64
CA SER A 250 25.23 -0.62 15.49
C SER A 250 25.07 -1.12 16.92
N PHE A 251 23.87 -1.01 17.48
CA PHE A 251 23.53 -1.53 18.81
C PHE A 251 23.71 -3.05 18.91
N ILE A 252 23.22 -3.81 17.92
CA ILE A 252 23.38 -5.27 17.88
C ILE A 252 24.86 -5.64 17.78
N GLU A 253 25.63 -4.96 16.93
CA GLU A 253 27.06 -5.23 16.75
C GLU A 253 27.88 -4.99 18.02
N GLU A 254 27.58 -3.93 18.77
CA GLU A 254 28.17 -3.65 20.08
C GLU A 254 27.91 -4.79 21.06
N LYS A 255 26.66 -5.30 21.12
CA LYS A 255 26.26 -6.36 22.06
C LYS A 255 26.75 -7.75 21.67
N VAL A 256 26.89 -8.01 20.37
CA VAL A 256 27.26 -9.32 19.81
C VAL A 256 28.78 -9.44 19.60
N GLY A 257 29.54 -8.35 19.76
CA GLY A 257 31.00 -8.34 19.69
C GLY A 257 31.54 -8.48 18.26
N VAL A 258 30.99 -7.71 17.32
CA VAL A 258 31.52 -7.62 15.95
C VAL A 258 32.66 -6.59 15.95
N SER A 259 33.84 -6.98 15.49
CA SER A 259 35.07 -6.17 15.59
C SER A 259 34.91 -4.78 14.96
N ASN A 260 35.08 -3.75 15.79
CA ASN A 260 34.98 -2.33 15.45
C ASN A 260 35.96 -1.92 14.35
N ASN A 261 35.43 -1.30 13.30
CA ASN A 261 36.18 -0.34 12.47
C ASN A 261 35.31 0.88 12.14
N PHE A 262 34.67 1.46 13.16
CA PHE A 262 34.15 2.83 13.09
C PHE A 262 34.64 3.60 14.31
N LYS A 263 35.52 4.58 14.09
CA LYS A 263 35.92 5.53 15.13
C LYS A 263 34.78 6.53 15.34
N LEU A 264 34.04 6.39 16.44
CA LEU A 264 33.21 7.47 16.96
C LEU A 264 34.12 8.64 17.37
N LYS A 265 33.85 9.84 16.83
CA LYS A 265 34.20 11.07 17.53
C LYS A 265 33.20 11.23 18.68
N ASP A 266 33.72 11.54 19.85
CA ASP A 266 33.03 11.58 21.15
C ASP A 266 31.62 12.17 21.07
N TYR A 267 30.61 11.38 21.46
CA TYR A 267 29.25 11.87 21.65
C TYR A 267 28.79 11.63 23.08
N VAL A 268 28.39 12.72 23.74
CA VAL A 268 27.84 12.74 25.09
C VAL A 268 26.36 12.37 25.05
N LYS A 269 26.00 11.32 25.77
CA LYS A 269 24.62 10.82 25.92
C LYS A 269 23.73 11.89 26.57
N LYS A 270 22.86 12.54 25.79
CA LYS A 270 21.73 13.31 26.34
C LYS A 270 20.54 12.37 26.58
N VAL A 271 20.16 12.24 27.85
CA VAL A 271 18.86 11.70 28.25
C VAL A 271 17.80 12.69 27.75
N LYS A 272 16.94 12.28 26.80
CA LYS A 272 15.84 13.13 26.33
C LYS A 272 14.67 13.02 27.31
N ASN A 273 14.42 14.09 28.05
CA ASN A 273 13.09 14.36 28.60
C ASN A 273 12.18 14.69 27.41
N TYR A 274 11.06 13.99 27.29
CA TYR A 274 10.12 14.17 26.17
C TYR A 274 9.19 15.38 26.34
N ILE A 275 9.42 16.20 27.38
CA ILE A 275 8.74 17.45 27.65
C ILE A 275 9.82 18.48 28.01
N ASP A 276 10.65 18.84 27.03
CA ASP A 276 11.37 20.11 27.08
C ASP A 276 10.55 21.11 26.26
N ASN A 277 10.34 22.31 26.81
CA ASN A 277 9.70 23.46 26.13
C ASN A 277 10.39 23.83 24.79
N GLU A 278 11.49 23.17 24.43
CA GLU A 278 12.33 23.40 23.26
C GLU A 278 11.95 22.61 22.00
N VAL A 279 10.92 21.74 22.00
CA VAL A 279 10.46 21.11 20.74
C VAL A 279 9.49 22.02 19.98
N LEU A 280 9.97 23.23 19.70
CA LEU A 280 9.47 24.14 18.68
C LEU A 280 10.67 24.63 17.86
N ILE A 281 11.27 23.74 17.07
CA ILE A 281 12.28 24.16 16.10
C ILE A 281 12.02 23.46 14.77
N SER A 282 11.08 24.01 13.99
CA SER A 282 11.42 24.28 12.60
C SER A 282 12.03 25.68 12.59
N THR A 283 13.25 25.82 12.06
CA THR A 283 14.04 27.06 12.07
C THR A 283 13.44 28.21 11.23
N HIS A 284 12.17 28.10 10.82
CA HIS A 284 11.55 28.98 9.82
C HIS A 284 10.15 29.50 10.22
N ILE A 285 9.53 29.01 11.30
CA ILE A 285 8.20 29.49 11.74
C ILE A 285 8.37 30.54 12.84
N ASN A 286 7.99 31.79 12.55
CA ASN A 286 7.89 32.83 13.56
C ASN A 286 6.53 32.78 14.27
N TRP A 287 6.50 32.12 15.43
CA TRP A 287 5.29 31.91 16.23
C TRP A 287 4.64 33.20 16.75
N GLU A 288 5.39 34.31 16.83
CA GLU A 288 4.84 35.61 17.25
C GLU A 288 3.84 36.18 16.23
N LEU A 289 3.95 35.75 14.98
CA LEU A 289 3.06 36.18 13.88
C LEU A 289 1.83 35.29 13.73
N MET A 290 1.64 34.31 14.61
CA MET A 290 0.56 33.34 14.56
C MET A 290 -0.81 34.03 14.76
N GLN A 291 -1.70 33.91 13.77
CA GLN A 291 -3.08 34.37 13.86
C GLN A 291 -4.03 33.17 13.89
N VAL A 292 -4.69 32.97 15.03
CA VAL A 292 -5.73 31.93 15.18
C VAL A 292 -7.04 32.48 14.65
N GLU A 293 -7.70 31.73 13.77
CA GLU A 293 -9.03 32.10 13.31
C GLU A 293 -10.04 32.12 14.47
N PRO A 294 -10.94 33.11 14.53
CA PRO A 294 -11.82 33.32 15.69
C PRO A 294 -12.87 32.21 15.85
N CYS A 295 -13.30 31.59 14.75
CA CYS A 295 -14.24 30.48 14.78
C CYS A 295 -13.47 29.15 14.73
N PRO A 296 -13.61 28.26 15.72
CA PRO A 296 -13.02 26.94 15.64
C PRO A 296 -13.72 26.10 14.56
N ILE A 297 -12.94 25.26 13.88
CA ILE A 297 -13.43 24.23 12.95
C ILE A 297 -14.28 23.21 13.72
N TYR A 298 -13.86 22.89 14.94
CA TYR A 298 -14.54 21.95 15.83
C TYR A 298 -14.35 22.38 17.28
N ALA A 299 -15.39 22.22 18.09
CA ALA A 299 -15.33 22.43 19.53
C ALA A 299 -16.19 21.38 20.23
N HIS A 300 -15.63 20.79 21.28
CA HIS A 300 -16.34 19.87 22.17
C HIS A 300 -15.96 20.17 23.61
N SER A 301 -16.96 20.17 24.49
CA SER A 301 -16.81 20.42 25.91
C SER A 301 -17.35 19.23 26.69
N SER A 302 -16.58 18.79 27.68
CA SER A 302 -16.97 17.81 28.69
C SER A 302 -16.85 18.46 30.07
N ASP A 303 -17.27 17.76 31.12
CA ASP A 303 -17.17 18.25 32.50
C ASP A 303 -15.72 18.51 32.96
N VAL A 304 -14.73 17.87 32.32
CA VAL A 304 -13.32 17.89 32.75
C VAL A 304 -12.37 18.56 31.77
N ILE A 305 -12.71 18.58 30.48
CA ILE A 305 -11.84 19.11 29.42
C ILE A 305 -12.62 19.73 28.27
N ASN A 306 -12.07 20.82 27.73
CA ASN A 306 -12.47 21.43 26.47
C ASN A 306 -11.48 21.08 25.38
N VAL A 307 -11.99 20.64 24.23
CA VAL A 307 -11.20 20.35 23.03
C VAL A 307 -11.66 21.27 21.91
N THR A 308 -10.73 22.01 21.32
CA THR A 308 -11.01 22.90 20.18
C THR A 308 -10.01 22.66 19.05
N ILE A 309 -10.47 22.75 17.82
CA ILE A 309 -9.64 22.69 16.62
C ILE A 309 -9.82 24.01 15.89
N SER A 310 -8.75 24.78 15.72
CA SER A 310 -8.77 26.08 15.05
C SER A 310 -7.75 26.12 13.93
N ARG A 311 -8.08 26.79 12.83
CA ARG A 311 -7.11 27.10 11.79
C ARG A 311 -6.21 28.25 12.26
N ILE A 312 -4.94 28.15 11.90
CA ILE A 312 -3.92 29.17 12.09
C ILE A 312 -3.51 29.67 10.71
N ARG A 313 -3.28 30.97 10.60
CA ARG A 313 -2.63 31.60 9.44
C ARG A 313 -1.42 32.41 9.89
N PHE A 314 -0.42 32.43 9.03
CA PHE A 314 0.75 33.29 9.14
C PHE A 314 0.74 34.32 8.00
N PRO A 315 1.37 35.50 8.18
CA PRO A 315 1.38 36.55 7.15
C PRO A 315 2.05 36.15 5.82
N ASP A 316 2.92 35.14 5.85
CA ASP A 316 3.61 34.57 4.68
C ASP A 316 2.74 33.62 3.85
N GLY A 317 1.48 33.39 4.28
CA GLY A 317 0.53 32.51 3.61
C GLY A 317 0.55 31.07 4.13
N LEU A 318 1.44 30.71 5.06
CA LEU A 318 1.41 29.39 5.71
C LEU A 318 0.11 29.22 6.52
N SER A 319 -0.54 28.06 6.38
CA SER A 319 -1.71 27.70 7.18
C SER A 319 -1.46 26.41 7.95
N MET A 320 -1.90 26.38 9.20
CA MET A 320 -1.77 25.26 10.12
C MET A 320 -3.09 24.99 10.83
N VAL A 321 -3.19 23.86 11.51
CA VAL A 321 -4.29 23.52 12.40
C VAL A 321 -3.74 23.36 13.81
N ARG A 322 -4.45 23.94 14.78
CA ARG A 322 -4.18 23.77 16.21
C ARG A 322 -5.31 23.04 16.90
N LYS A 323 -5.02 21.87 17.46
CA LYS A 323 -5.90 21.14 18.37
C LYS A 323 -5.51 21.49 19.81
N SER A 324 -6.42 22.09 20.56
CA SER A 324 -6.19 22.58 21.91
C SER A 324 -7.01 21.79 22.92
N TYR A 325 -6.32 21.19 23.88
CA TYR A 325 -6.86 20.54 25.06
C TYR A 325 -6.77 21.51 26.23
N THR A 326 -7.89 21.93 26.81
CA THR A 326 -7.92 22.87 27.95
C THR A 326 -8.64 22.23 29.12
N ALA A 327 -7.91 21.96 30.20
CA ALA A 327 -8.46 21.38 31.42
C ALA A 327 -9.41 22.38 32.11
N LEU A 328 -10.57 21.86 32.54
CA LEU A 328 -11.55 22.61 33.34
C LEU A 328 -11.38 22.37 34.85
N ILE A 329 -10.55 21.40 35.22
CA ILE A 329 -10.20 21.04 36.60
C ILE A 329 -8.68 21.16 36.78
N ASP A 330 -8.23 21.45 38.01
CA ASP A 330 -6.80 21.70 38.29
C ASP A 330 -5.92 20.44 38.16
N ASP A 331 -6.43 19.26 38.55
CA ASP A 331 -5.70 17.99 38.55
C ASP A 331 -6.04 17.09 37.35
N PHE A 332 -6.23 17.68 36.16
CA PHE A 332 -6.52 16.90 34.96
C PHE A 332 -5.30 16.07 34.50
N ASP A 333 -5.50 14.77 34.26
CA ASP A 333 -4.45 13.89 33.75
C ASP A 333 -4.28 14.06 32.23
N PHE A 334 -3.17 14.68 31.83
CA PHE A 334 -2.80 14.87 30.42
C PHE A 334 -2.09 13.65 29.79
N SER A 335 -1.80 12.59 30.55
CA SER A 335 -1.11 11.39 30.05
C SER A 335 -1.73 10.78 28.77
N PRO A 336 -3.07 10.74 28.59
CA PRO A 336 -3.67 10.27 27.34
C PRO A 336 -3.27 11.10 26.10
N ILE A 337 -3.09 12.42 26.28
CA ILE A 337 -2.71 13.33 25.20
C ILE A 337 -1.23 13.14 24.84
N GLU A 338 -0.38 12.78 25.81
CA GLU A 338 1.02 12.45 25.54
C GLU A 338 1.16 11.25 24.59
N ASN A 339 0.24 10.28 24.65
CA ASN A 339 0.23 9.16 23.71
C ASN A 339 -0.07 9.62 22.27
N GLU A 340 -1.06 10.50 22.09
CA GLU A 340 -1.36 11.11 20.78
C GLU A 340 -0.13 11.89 20.25
N ILE A 341 0.53 12.68 21.10
CA ILE A 341 1.75 13.42 20.73
C ILE A 341 2.87 12.47 20.29
N LYS A 342 3.07 11.35 20.99
CA LYS A 342 4.07 10.33 20.63
C LYS A 342 3.78 9.73 19.26
N ILE A 343 2.54 9.31 19.01
CA ILE A 343 2.12 8.74 17.74
C ILE A 343 2.27 9.76 16.61
N LEU A 344 1.76 10.99 16.79
CA LEU A 344 1.87 12.05 15.78
C LEU A 344 3.33 12.41 15.47
N THR A 345 4.20 12.47 16.49
CA THR A 345 5.63 12.70 16.31
C THR A 345 6.27 11.55 15.51
N TYR A 346 5.93 10.30 15.84
CA TYR A 346 6.42 9.12 15.15
C TYR A 346 6.04 9.10 13.67
N LEU A 347 4.78 9.42 13.36
CA LEU A 347 4.25 9.42 12.00
C LEU A 347 4.72 10.63 11.18
N SER A 348 4.90 11.80 11.80
CA SER A 348 5.35 13.02 11.12
C SER A 348 6.75 12.90 10.51
N ASN A 349 7.62 12.08 11.13
CA ASN A 349 8.95 11.78 10.60
C ASN A 349 8.91 10.91 9.34
N ARG A 350 7.79 10.19 9.13
CA ARG A 350 7.54 9.34 7.97
C ARG A 350 6.54 9.97 6.98
N SER A 351 6.03 11.16 7.29
CA SER A 351 5.07 11.85 6.44
C SER A 351 5.71 12.24 5.10
N SER A 352 5.07 11.83 4.02
CA SER A 352 5.44 12.19 2.66
C SER A 352 4.20 12.72 1.92
N PRO A 353 4.37 13.37 0.75
CA PRO A 353 3.25 13.73 -0.09
C PRO A 353 2.41 12.54 -0.58
N ASP A 354 2.94 11.32 -0.57
CA ASP A 354 2.32 10.16 -1.21
C ASP A 354 1.75 9.14 -0.22
N ASN A 355 1.87 9.39 1.09
CA ASN A 355 1.25 8.58 2.13
C ASN A 355 0.20 9.35 2.93
N CYS A 356 -0.55 8.62 3.75
CA CYS A 356 -1.64 9.20 4.53
C CYS A 356 -1.23 9.73 5.91
N PHE A 357 0.07 9.95 6.16
CA PHE A 357 0.53 10.44 7.45
C PHE A 357 0.52 11.97 7.51
N LEU A 358 -0.06 12.48 8.59
CA LEU A 358 -0.13 13.89 8.89
C LEU A 358 1.22 14.44 9.35
N LYS A 359 1.60 15.60 8.82
CA LYS A 359 2.73 16.37 9.31
C LYS A 359 2.37 17.05 10.62
N PHE A 360 3.08 16.68 11.67
CA PHE A 360 3.00 17.25 13.00
C PHE A 360 4.23 18.14 13.24
N PHE A 361 3.99 19.38 13.62
CA PHE A 361 5.03 20.39 13.83
C PHE A 361 5.50 20.48 15.28
N GLY A 362 4.67 20.04 16.23
CA GLY A 362 5.01 20.01 17.65
C GLY A 362 3.82 20.24 18.56
N ALA A 363 4.08 20.21 19.86
CA ALA A 363 3.10 20.56 20.88
C ALA A 363 3.66 21.63 21.82
N ALA A 364 2.79 22.51 22.29
CA ALA A 364 3.08 23.48 23.34
C ALA A 364 2.23 23.16 24.58
N ARG A 365 2.83 23.26 25.76
CA ARG A 365 2.13 23.09 27.03
C ARG A 365 2.10 24.41 27.78
N GLU A 366 0.91 24.79 28.21
CA GLU A 366 0.66 25.90 29.13
C GLU A 366 0.10 25.34 30.45
N SER A 367 -0.14 26.20 31.44
CA SER A 367 -0.51 25.77 32.81
C SER A 367 -1.75 24.85 32.87
N LYS A 368 -2.76 25.10 32.02
CA LYS A 368 -4.00 24.31 31.95
C LYS A 368 -4.32 23.77 30.56
N SER A 369 -3.39 23.88 29.61
CA SER A 369 -3.66 23.47 28.23
C SER A 369 -2.48 22.82 27.55
N ILE A 370 -2.80 21.95 26.58
CA ILE A 370 -1.86 21.39 25.62
C ILE A 370 -2.37 21.72 24.21
N HIS A 371 -1.51 22.30 23.40
CA HIS A 371 -1.78 22.69 22.02
C HIS A 371 -0.95 21.86 21.06
N LEU A 372 -1.58 21.19 20.10
CA LEU A 372 -0.95 20.35 19.08
C LEU A 372 -1.02 21.09 17.75
N TYR A 373 0.11 21.20 17.05
CA TYR A 373 0.24 21.94 15.80
C TYR A 373 0.54 21.01 14.64
N MET A 374 -0.29 21.06 13.60
CA MET A 374 -0.23 20.15 12.46
C MET A 374 -0.50 20.88 11.13
N GLU A 375 -0.17 20.24 10.02
CA GLU A 375 -0.49 20.77 8.69
C GLU A 375 -1.99 20.96 8.51
N ALA A 376 -2.37 21.98 7.73
CA ALA A 376 -3.76 22.26 7.44
C ALA A 376 -4.21 21.54 6.16
N GLY A 377 -5.25 20.73 6.28
CA GLY A 377 -5.91 20.08 5.15
C GLY A 377 -7.11 20.84 4.60
N GLY A 378 -7.72 20.24 3.59
CA GLY A 378 -9.01 20.63 3.03
C GLY A 378 -10.17 20.14 3.90
N LYS A 379 -11.24 19.67 3.25
CA LYS A 379 -12.41 19.09 3.93
C LYS A 379 -12.16 17.65 4.36
N ASN A 380 -12.88 17.19 5.39
CA ASN A 380 -12.88 15.78 5.74
C ASN A 380 -13.67 14.98 4.70
N LEU A 381 -13.44 13.67 4.65
CA LEU A 381 -14.04 12.77 3.67
C LEU A 381 -15.55 12.71 3.83
N MET A 382 -16.11 12.83 5.04
CA MET A 382 -17.57 12.86 5.22
C MET A 382 -18.23 14.04 4.50
N ASP A 383 -17.64 15.23 4.63
CA ASP A 383 -18.13 16.45 3.97
C ASP A 383 -18.06 16.29 2.44
N GLU A 384 -16.99 15.67 1.93
CA GLU A 384 -16.86 15.33 0.52
C GLU A 384 -17.95 14.36 0.04
N LEU A 385 -18.15 13.24 0.74
CA LEU A 385 -19.18 12.26 0.40
C LEU A 385 -20.59 12.89 0.44
N THR A 386 -20.82 13.80 1.39
CA THR A 386 -22.08 14.55 1.49
C THR A 386 -22.27 15.46 0.27
N GLU A 387 -21.21 16.08 -0.24
CA GLU A 387 -21.27 16.86 -1.48
C GLU A 387 -21.54 15.99 -2.71
N TYR A 388 -20.88 14.83 -2.85
CA TYR A 388 -21.15 13.88 -3.93
C TYR A 388 -22.62 13.46 -3.94
N LYS A 389 -23.15 13.10 -2.77
CA LYS A 389 -24.58 12.77 -2.60
C LYS A 389 -25.48 13.93 -2.99
N ARG A 390 -25.19 15.15 -2.53
CA ARG A 390 -25.99 16.35 -2.85
C ARG A 390 -25.98 16.68 -4.34
N LYS A 391 -24.85 16.47 -5.02
CA LYS A 391 -24.69 16.68 -6.47
C LYS A 391 -25.22 15.52 -7.30
N ASN A 392 -25.66 14.41 -6.68
CA ASN A 392 -26.03 13.16 -7.33
C ASN A 392 -24.92 12.65 -8.27
N GLN A 393 -23.67 12.80 -7.86
CA GLN A 393 -22.48 12.37 -8.59
C GLN A 393 -21.95 11.09 -7.97
N SER A 394 -21.61 10.10 -8.80
CA SER A 394 -20.86 8.93 -8.37
C SER A 394 -19.39 9.28 -8.15
N LEU A 395 -18.74 8.60 -7.21
CA LEU A 395 -17.29 8.67 -7.07
C LEU A 395 -16.65 7.91 -8.24
N ASP A 396 -15.65 8.51 -8.87
CA ASP A 396 -14.92 7.87 -9.95
C ASP A 396 -14.21 6.59 -9.47
N SER A 397 -14.28 5.53 -10.27
CA SER A 397 -13.71 4.22 -9.88
C SER A 397 -12.21 4.30 -9.65
N VAL A 398 -11.46 5.01 -10.51
CA VAL A 398 -10.00 5.12 -10.40
C VAL A 398 -9.63 5.90 -9.13
N LEU A 399 -10.37 6.95 -8.82
CA LEU A 399 -10.18 7.69 -7.57
C LEU A 399 -10.51 6.83 -6.34
N MET A 400 -11.60 6.05 -6.40
CA MET A 400 -11.99 5.13 -5.34
C MET A 400 -10.89 4.08 -5.07
N GLU A 401 -10.35 3.47 -6.13
CA GLU A 401 -9.24 2.52 -6.04
C GLU A 401 -8.00 3.16 -5.40
N LYS A 402 -7.62 4.35 -5.85
CA LYS A 402 -6.48 5.11 -5.27
C LYS A 402 -6.69 5.35 -3.78
N TRP A 403 -7.88 5.77 -3.37
CA TRP A 403 -8.22 6.01 -1.96
C TRP A 403 -8.19 4.73 -1.12
N VAL A 404 -8.78 3.65 -1.60
CA VAL A 404 -8.76 2.34 -0.93
C VAL A 404 -7.33 1.85 -0.75
N ILE A 405 -6.51 1.88 -1.80
CA ILE A 405 -5.11 1.43 -1.76
C ILE A 405 -4.30 2.29 -0.80
N SER A 406 -4.44 3.61 -0.86
CA SER A 406 -3.70 4.54 0.02
C SER A 406 -4.02 4.30 1.49
N LEU A 407 -5.31 4.13 1.82
CA LEU A 407 -5.75 3.86 3.19
C LEU A 407 -5.32 2.47 3.66
N LEU A 408 -5.43 1.44 2.82
CA LEU A 408 -4.95 0.09 3.16
C LEU A 408 -3.45 0.08 3.45
N ASN A 409 -2.63 0.75 2.63
CA ASN A 409 -1.19 0.88 2.86
C ASN A 409 -0.91 1.63 4.17
N CYS A 410 -1.62 2.74 4.42
CA CYS A 410 -1.48 3.51 5.67
C CYS A 410 -1.79 2.65 6.90
N PHE A 411 -2.95 1.98 6.95
CA PHE A 411 -3.35 1.20 8.12
C PHE A 411 -2.56 -0.11 8.25
N SER A 412 -2.04 -0.65 7.14
CA SER A 412 -1.06 -1.74 7.14
C SER A 412 0.23 -1.32 7.85
N ASP A 413 0.78 -0.15 7.51
CA ASP A 413 1.98 0.39 8.14
C ASP A 413 1.74 0.73 9.62
N LEU A 414 0.61 1.35 9.96
CA LEU A 414 0.23 1.59 11.37
C LEU A 414 0.19 0.28 12.17
N SER A 415 -0.50 -0.74 11.66
CA SER A 415 -0.63 -2.04 12.33
C SER A 415 0.72 -2.76 12.48
N LEU A 416 1.62 -2.65 11.49
CA LEU A 416 2.98 -3.22 11.56
C LEU A 416 3.81 -2.58 12.67
N ASN A 417 3.58 -1.28 12.92
CA ASN A 417 4.20 -0.53 14.01
C ASN A 417 3.43 -0.62 15.33
N LYS A 418 2.45 -1.53 15.43
CA LYS A 418 1.57 -1.72 16.61
C LYS A 418 0.84 -0.44 17.01
N ILE A 419 0.49 0.38 16.02
CA ILE A 419 -0.38 1.55 16.17
C ILE A 419 -1.76 1.15 15.67
N TYR A 420 -2.76 1.23 16.54
CA TYR A 420 -4.16 0.99 16.21
C TYR A 420 -4.94 2.27 16.41
N HIS A 421 -5.70 2.66 15.40
CA HIS A 421 -6.35 3.94 15.37
C HIS A 421 -7.56 3.99 16.29
N CYS A 422 -8.37 2.92 16.30
CA CYS A 422 -9.58 2.74 17.11
C CYS A 422 -10.75 3.70 16.83
N ASP A 423 -10.63 4.62 15.87
CA ASP A 423 -11.70 5.55 15.46
C ASP A 423 -11.69 5.83 13.95
N ILE A 424 -11.56 4.76 13.15
CA ILE A 424 -11.56 4.88 11.69
C ILE A 424 -12.98 5.19 11.20
N LYS A 425 -13.14 6.35 10.56
CA LYS A 425 -14.38 6.86 9.95
C LYS A 425 -14.06 7.96 8.94
N PRO A 426 -14.95 8.31 8.00
CA PRO A 426 -14.71 9.39 7.03
C PRO A 426 -14.38 10.76 7.67
N HIS A 427 -14.89 11.05 8.87
CA HIS A 427 -14.61 12.31 9.57
C HIS A 427 -13.13 12.46 9.97
N ASN A 428 -12.43 11.33 10.18
CA ASN A 428 -11.03 11.28 10.59
C ASN A 428 -10.08 11.07 9.40
N ILE A 429 -10.57 11.28 8.18
CA ILE A 429 -9.78 11.24 6.95
C ILE A 429 -9.97 12.59 6.26
N VAL A 430 -8.89 13.30 5.99
CA VAL A 430 -8.90 14.63 5.38
C VAL A 430 -8.33 14.58 3.99
N ILE A 431 -8.98 15.29 3.07
CA ILE A 431 -8.54 15.42 1.68
C ILE A 431 -7.60 16.63 1.57
N TYR A 432 -6.41 16.38 1.02
CA TYR A 432 -5.38 17.36 0.70
C TYR A 432 -5.32 17.57 -0.82
N GLY A 433 -4.40 18.44 -1.27
CA GLY A 433 -4.18 18.71 -2.70
C GLY A 433 -4.06 17.42 -3.53
N ASP A 434 -4.57 17.48 -4.75
CA ASP A 434 -4.59 16.35 -5.71
C ASP A 434 -5.35 15.10 -5.24
N ASN A 435 -6.41 15.29 -4.44
CA ASN A 435 -7.23 14.21 -3.86
C ASN A 435 -6.45 13.21 -2.99
N LYS A 436 -5.35 13.65 -2.38
CA LYS A 436 -4.55 12.82 -1.48
C LYS A 436 -5.21 12.77 -0.11
N LEU A 437 -5.18 11.60 0.54
CA LEU A 437 -5.83 11.40 1.84
C LEU A 437 -4.79 11.46 2.96
N LYS A 438 -5.15 12.05 4.10
CA LYS A 438 -4.40 11.94 5.35
C LYS A 438 -5.30 11.54 6.50
N VAL A 439 -4.82 10.61 7.32
CA VAL A 439 -5.51 10.15 8.52
C VAL A 439 -5.19 11.08 9.68
N ILE A 440 -6.23 11.48 10.42
CA ILE A 440 -6.15 12.42 11.54
C ILE A 440 -6.77 11.84 12.80
N ASP A 441 -6.55 12.51 13.92
CA ASP A 441 -7.16 12.22 15.24
C ASP A 441 -6.77 10.87 15.85
N PHE A 442 -5.58 10.84 16.47
CA PHE A 442 -5.04 9.68 17.18
C PHE A 442 -5.34 9.71 18.69
N SER A 443 -6.35 10.48 19.11
CA SER A 443 -6.65 10.76 20.53
C SER A 443 -6.99 9.52 21.35
N ILE A 444 -7.59 8.50 20.74
CA ILE A 444 -7.91 7.22 21.39
C ILE A 444 -7.07 6.04 20.88
N SER A 445 -6.08 6.33 20.02
CA SER A 445 -5.24 5.31 19.42
C SER A 445 -4.37 4.61 20.46
N LYS A 446 -3.99 3.35 20.17
CA LYS A 446 -3.16 2.53 21.04
C LYS A 446 -1.81 2.26 20.38
N PHE A 447 -0.74 2.41 21.15
CA PHE A 447 0.64 2.05 20.77
C PHE A 447 1.05 0.80 21.56
N GLU A 448 1.66 -0.19 20.91
CA GLU A 448 2.09 -1.47 21.49
C GLU A 448 0.99 -2.48 21.90
N SER A 449 -0.23 -2.43 21.35
CA SER A 449 -1.26 -3.43 21.67
C SER A 449 -1.29 -4.62 20.69
N GLU A 450 -0.96 -5.83 21.10
CA GLU A 450 -1.32 -7.04 20.33
C GLU A 450 -1.31 -8.29 21.23
N ARG A 451 -2.02 -8.17 22.37
CA ARG A 451 -2.47 -9.30 23.19
C ARG A 451 -4.00 -9.29 23.16
N GLU A 452 -4.66 -10.44 23.39
CA GLU A 452 -6.10 -10.38 23.69
C GLU A 452 -6.28 -9.54 24.95
N VAL A 453 -6.67 -8.29 24.76
CA VAL A 453 -7.00 -7.43 25.88
C VAL A 453 -8.47 -7.69 26.17
N THR A 454 -8.73 -8.43 27.24
CA THR A 454 -10.02 -8.29 27.92
C THR A 454 -10.00 -6.88 28.50
N ILE A 455 -10.49 -5.90 27.75
CA ILE A 455 -10.70 -4.58 28.33
C ILE A 455 -11.93 -4.70 29.22
N VAL A 456 -11.66 -4.73 30.53
CA VAL A 456 -12.66 -4.36 31.52
C VAL A 456 -12.80 -2.85 31.39
N ALA A 457 -13.84 -2.44 30.69
CA ALA A 457 -14.23 -1.05 30.58
C ALA A 457 -14.54 -0.56 31.99
N THR A 458 -13.67 0.30 32.51
CA THR A 458 -13.89 0.95 33.79
C THR A 458 -14.54 2.30 33.53
N LYS A 459 -15.05 2.94 34.59
CA LYS A 459 -15.47 4.35 34.55
C LYS A 459 -14.40 5.27 33.93
N TYR A 460 -13.12 4.88 34.04
CA TYR A 460 -11.96 5.67 33.60
C TYR A 460 -11.37 5.20 32.26
N ASN A 461 -11.81 4.06 31.71
CA ASN A 461 -11.36 3.56 30.40
C ASN A 461 -12.53 2.82 29.71
N PRO A 462 -13.57 3.54 29.27
CA PRO A 462 -14.73 2.94 28.62
C PRO A 462 -14.33 2.31 27.27
N ILE A 463 -15.21 1.49 26.67
CA ILE A 463 -15.06 1.11 25.27
C ILE A 463 -15.24 2.39 24.44
N GLN A 464 -14.25 2.72 23.61
CA GLN A 464 -14.22 3.94 22.79
C GLN A 464 -14.35 3.60 21.30
N GLY A 465 -14.82 4.56 20.52
CA GLY A 465 -15.04 4.43 19.08
C GLY A 465 -16.38 5.03 18.65
N THR A 466 -16.55 5.24 17.34
CA THR A 466 -17.77 5.86 16.79
C THR A 466 -18.82 4.82 16.42
N ARG A 467 -20.06 5.00 16.94
CA ARG A 467 -21.21 4.15 16.59
C ARG A 467 -21.42 4.12 15.08
N GLY A 468 -21.78 2.96 14.55
CA GLY A 468 -21.92 2.74 13.11
C GLY A 468 -20.65 2.26 12.40
N TYR A 469 -19.46 2.51 12.97
CA TYR A 469 -18.18 2.05 12.41
C TYR A 469 -17.50 0.98 13.28
N MET A 470 -17.84 0.93 14.57
CA MET A 470 -17.30 -0.09 15.49
C MET A 470 -17.62 -1.51 15.03
N ALA A 471 -16.69 -2.42 15.27
CA ALA A 471 -16.91 -3.84 15.03
C ALA A 471 -18.06 -4.41 15.88
N PRO A 472 -18.75 -5.49 15.43
CA PRO A 472 -19.94 -5.99 16.10
C PRO A 472 -19.70 -6.41 17.56
N GLU A 473 -18.54 -6.99 17.86
CA GLU A 473 -18.11 -7.37 19.21
C GLU A 473 -17.94 -6.18 20.16
N LEU A 474 -17.75 -4.97 19.63
CA LEU A 474 -17.70 -3.73 20.42
C LEU A 474 -19.09 -3.11 20.51
N GLN A 475 -19.76 -2.94 19.37
CA GLN A 475 -21.08 -2.30 19.28
C GLN A 475 -22.13 -3.05 20.11
N ASP A 476 -22.22 -4.38 19.97
CA ASP A 476 -23.25 -5.16 20.67
C ASP A 476 -23.00 -5.21 22.19
N ASN A 477 -21.75 -5.13 22.63
CA ASN A 477 -21.43 -5.05 24.06
C ASN A 477 -21.83 -3.70 24.65
N ILE A 478 -21.54 -2.59 23.95
CA ILE A 478 -22.00 -1.26 24.34
C ILE A 478 -23.54 -1.21 24.40
N ASP A 479 -24.23 -1.73 23.40
CA ASP A 479 -25.69 -1.72 23.33
C ASP A 479 -26.33 -2.54 24.47
N LYS A 480 -25.68 -3.63 24.91
CA LYS A 480 -26.11 -4.45 26.06
C LYS A 480 -25.75 -3.84 27.42
N GLY A 481 -25.09 -2.68 27.44
CA GLY A 481 -24.57 -2.06 28.67
C GLY A 481 -23.48 -2.91 29.34
N LEU A 482 -22.80 -3.78 28.57
CA LEU A 482 -21.72 -4.61 29.08
C LEU A 482 -20.44 -3.79 29.11
N ASN A 483 -19.83 -3.77 30.28
CA ASN A 483 -18.57 -3.07 30.52
C ASN A 483 -17.35 -3.92 30.15
N ASN A 484 -17.49 -5.13 29.60
CA ASN A 484 -16.34 -5.94 29.21
C ASN A 484 -16.48 -6.35 27.76
N ALA A 485 -15.47 -6.04 26.94
CA ALA A 485 -15.36 -6.55 25.58
C ALA A 485 -13.97 -7.17 25.38
N CYS A 486 -13.95 -8.42 24.94
CA CYS A 486 -12.75 -9.03 24.42
C CYS A 486 -12.69 -8.74 22.91
N TYR A 487 -11.71 -7.97 22.48
CA TYR A 487 -11.49 -7.65 21.07
C TYR A 487 -10.00 -7.54 20.77
N LYS A 488 -9.67 -7.48 19.47
CA LYS A 488 -8.31 -7.24 18.99
C LYS A 488 -8.36 -5.93 18.20
N GLU A 489 -7.62 -4.91 18.63
CA GLU A 489 -7.70 -3.55 18.06
C GLU A 489 -7.49 -3.57 16.55
N GLY A 490 -6.46 -4.28 16.06
CA GLY A 490 -6.21 -4.42 14.62
C GLY A 490 -7.34 -5.08 13.83
N LYS A 491 -8.11 -5.99 14.45
CA LYS A 491 -9.30 -6.58 13.78
C LYS A 491 -10.49 -5.62 13.81
N ALA A 492 -10.64 -4.85 14.89
CA ALA A 492 -11.67 -3.84 15.00
C ALA A 492 -11.45 -2.73 13.96
N ASP A 493 -10.21 -2.25 13.82
CA ASP A 493 -9.82 -1.27 12.81
C ASP A 493 -10.10 -1.77 11.37
N VAL A 494 -9.80 -3.05 11.07
CA VAL A 494 -10.13 -3.65 9.77
C VAL A 494 -11.64 -3.56 9.49
N PHE A 495 -12.48 -3.81 10.48
CA PHE A 495 -13.93 -3.69 10.32
C PHE A 495 -14.34 -2.23 10.10
N SER A 496 -13.82 -1.29 10.90
CA SER A 496 -14.14 0.13 10.80
C SER A 496 -13.70 0.75 9.47
N LEU A 497 -12.55 0.35 8.92
CA LEU A 497 -12.14 0.74 7.58
C LEU A 497 -13.07 0.15 6.51
N GLY A 498 -13.54 -1.09 6.68
CA GLY A 498 -14.52 -1.71 5.78
C GLY A 498 -15.83 -0.94 5.73
N MET A 499 -16.34 -0.48 6.89
CA MET A 499 -17.54 0.36 6.97
C MET A 499 -17.31 1.71 6.28
N THR A 500 -16.12 2.29 6.46
CA THR A 500 -15.70 3.53 5.80
C THR A 500 -15.72 3.37 4.27
N PHE A 501 -15.13 2.29 3.74
CA PHE A 501 -15.14 1.99 2.30
C PHE A 501 -16.56 1.80 1.76
N LEU A 502 -17.41 1.03 2.44
CA LEU A 502 -18.79 0.84 2.01
C LEU A 502 -19.57 2.16 1.98
N GLN A 503 -19.32 3.06 2.94
CA GLN A 503 -19.93 4.39 2.95
C GLN A 503 -19.39 5.28 1.83
N MET A 504 -18.10 5.17 1.47
CA MET A 504 -17.55 5.88 0.32
C MET A 504 -18.22 5.46 -1.00
N MET A 505 -18.66 4.20 -1.11
CA MET A 505 -19.33 3.69 -2.31
C MET A 505 -20.84 3.99 -2.37
N THR A 506 -21.49 4.04 -1.20
CA THR A 506 -22.96 4.17 -1.11
C THR A 506 -23.43 5.59 -0.77
N PHE A 507 -22.58 6.40 -0.14
CA PHE A 507 -22.92 7.69 0.46
C PHE A 507 -24.08 7.63 1.47
N GLU A 508 -24.35 6.45 2.03
CA GLU A 508 -25.43 6.23 2.97
C GLU A 508 -24.95 6.24 4.42
N ASP A 509 -25.86 6.53 5.34
CA ASP A 509 -25.60 6.30 6.75
C ASP A 509 -25.80 4.80 7.02
N LEU A 510 -24.72 4.12 7.40
CA LEU A 510 -24.70 2.68 7.65
C LEU A 510 -24.89 2.35 9.15
N THR A 511 -25.21 3.35 9.98
CA THR A 511 -25.35 3.18 11.42
C THR A 511 -26.35 2.08 11.76
N GLY A 512 -25.91 1.11 12.55
CA GLY A 512 -26.72 -0.03 12.99
C GLY A 512 -26.59 -1.29 12.14
N LEU A 513 -26.02 -1.21 10.93
CA LEU A 513 -25.68 -2.41 10.14
C LEU A 513 -24.46 -3.15 10.69
N ASN A 514 -23.64 -2.49 11.51
CA ASN A 514 -22.46 -3.03 12.17
C ASN A 514 -22.75 -3.95 13.38
N LYS A 515 -23.94 -4.54 13.45
CA LYS A 515 -24.38 -5.43 14.54
C LYS A 515 -24.40 -6.89 14.08
N LEU A 516 -24.19 -7.85 14.99
CA LEU A 516 -24.19 -9.28 14.62
C LEU A 516 -25.52 -9.70 13.98
N ALA A 517 -26.64 -9.21 14.49
CA ALA A 517 -27.97 -9.50 13.97
C ALA A 517 -28.24 -8.92 12.57
N LYS A 518 -27.41 -7.98 12.10
CA LYS A 518 -27.55 -7.30 10.81
C LYS A 518 -26.52 -7.73 9.76
N THR A 519 -25.74 -8.77 10.07
CA THR A 519 -24.69 -9.32 9.18
C THR A 519 -25.21 -9.60 7.77
N GLU A 520 -26.36 -10.26 7.63
CA GLU A 520 -26.92 -10.62 6.34
C GLU A 520 -27.32 -9.38 5.52
N GLU A 521 -27.98 -8.41 6.16
CA GLU A 521 -28.37 -7.13 5.54
C GLU A 521 -27.13 -6.31 5.12
N LEU A 522 -26.07 -6.33 5.94
CA LEU A 522 -24.80 -5.68 5.62
C LEU A 522 -24.15 -6.32 4.37
N HIS A 523 -24.13 -7.64 4.25
CA HIS A 523 -23.55 -8.31 3.09
C HIS A 523 -24.41 -8.13 1.82
N GLN A 524 -25.73 -8.17 1.93
CA GLN A 524 -26.63 -7.81 0.82
C GLN A 524 -26.41 -6.36 0.36
N LYS A 525 -26.10 -5.44 1.28
CA LYS A 525 -25.73 -4.06 0.93
C LYS A 525 -24.43 -4.02 0.13
N ILE A 526 -23.41 -4.81 0.50
CA ILE A 526 -22.16 -4.92 -0.26
C ILE A 526 -22.44 -5.43 -1.68
N ASP A 527 -23.23 -6.49 -1.83
CA ASP A 527 -23.63 -7.06 -3.12
C ASP A 527 -24.42 -6.08 -4.01
N SER A 528 -25.14 -5.13 -3.40
CA SER A 528 -25.90 -4.12 -4.12
C SER A 528 -25.04 -3.02 -4.76
N VAL A 529 -23.79 -2.87 -4.30
CA VAL A 529 -22.86 -1.84 -4.81
C VAL A 529 -22.39 -2.24 -6.21
N LYS A 530 -22.55 -1.33 -7.18
CA LYS A 530 -22.11 -1.51 -8.57
C LYS A 530 -21.23 -0.36 -9.04
N GLY A 531 -20.46 -0.58 -10.10
CA GLY A 531 -19.62 0.44 -10.73
C GLY A 531 -18.20 0.54 -10.18
N TYR A 532 -17.80 -0.38 -9.30
CA TYR A 532 -16.44 -0.48 -8.77
C TYR A 532 -15.87 -1.90 -9.00
N PRO A 533 -14.54 -2.07 -9.02
CA PRO A 533 -13.86 -3.35 -9.16
C PRO A 533 -14.39 -4.44 -8.23
N MET A 534 -14.48 -5.67 -8.75
CA MET A 534 -14.95 -6.84 -8.01
C MET A 534 -14.01 -7.15 -6.83
N TRP A 535 -12.72 -6.85 -6.96
CA TRP A 535 -11.77 -7.06 -5.87
C TRP A 535 -12.09 -6.21 -4.64
N ILE A 536 -12.64 -5.01 -4.81
CA ILE A 536 -13.07 -4.14 -3.70
C ILE A 536 -14.29 -4.75 -3.00
N ASN A 537 -15.25 -5.27 -3.77
CA ASN A 537 -16.41 -5.96 -3.22
C ASN A 537 -15.98 -7.20 -2.40
N ASN A 538 -15.13 -8.05 -2.98
CA ASN A 538 -14.56 -9.22 -2.29
C ASN A 538 -13.78 -8.84 -1.02
N LEU A 539 -13.03 -7.73 -1.07
CA LEU A 539 -12.32 -7.18 0.07
C LEU A 539 -13.31 -6.74 1.16
N LEU A 540 -14.39 -6.04 0.82
CA LEU A 540 -15.43 -5.64 1.77
C LEU A 540 -16.04 -6.86 2.46
N HIS A 541 -16.39 -7.93 1.74
CA HIS A 541 -16.89 -9.16 2.34
C HIS A 541 -15.89 -9.78 3.33
N ALA A 542 -14.58 -9.66 3.08
CA ALA A 542 -13.54 -10.15 3.99
C ALA A 542 -13.37 -9.25 5.23
N MET A 543 -13.35 -7.93 5.04
CA MET A 543 -13.17 -6.94 6.12
C MET A 543 -14.38 -6.86 7.06
N LEU A 544 -15.59 -7.00 6.52
CA LEU A 544 -16.86 -6.86 7.25
C LEU A 544 -17.40 -8.19 7.81
N ARG A 545 -16.54 -9.19 7.97
CA ARG A 545 -16.95 -10.44 8.63
C ARG A 545 -17.32 -10.18 10.10
N PRO A 546 -18.44 -10.75 10.58
CA PRO A 546 -18.93 -10.51 11.93
C PRO A 546 -17.96 -10.98 13.01
N THR A 547 -17.24 -12.07 12.74
CA THR A 547 -16.30 -12.68 13.69
C THR A 547 -14.89 -12.18 13.44
N ARG A 548 -14.27 -11.61 14.48
CA ARG A 548 -12.94 -10.99 14.44
C ARG A 548 -11.83 -11.93 13.94
N ASP A 549 -11.88 -13.22 14.28
CA ASP A 549 -10.83 -14.18 13.89
C ASP A 549 -10.91 -14.57 12.41
N LYS A 550 -12.07 -14.35 11.77
CA LYS A 550 -12.24 -14.56 10.33
C LYS A 550 -11.89 -13.33 9.49
N ARG A 551 -11.74 -12.15 10.10
CA ARG A 551 -11.29 -10.93 9.39
C ARG A 551 -9.81 -11.05 9.06
N PRO A 552 -9.36 -10.62 7.88
CA PRO A 552 -7.93 -10.51 7.56
C PRO A 552 -7.24 -9.46 8.45
N SER A 553 -5.91 -9.44 8.48
CA SER A 553 -5.16 -8.23 8.91
C SER A 553 -5.02 -7.29 7.72
N PHE A 554 -4.71 -6.00 7.94
CA PHE A 554 -4.49 -5.06 6.83
C PHE A 554 -3.45 -5.55 5.82
N ASN A 555 -2.36 -6.17 6.28
CA ASN A 555 -1.34 -6.75 5.39
C ASN A 555 -1.90 -7.85 4.48
N LYS A 556 -2.86 -8.65 4.99
CA LYS A 556 -3.54 -9.66 4.18
C LYS A 556 -4.53 -9.01 3.21
N CYS A 557 -5.23 -7.93 3.61
CA CYS A 557 -6.14 -7.19 2.74
C CYS A 557 -5.46 -6.70 1.45
N LEU A 558 -4.18 -6.33 1.51
CA LEU A 558 -3.42 -5.90 0.33
C LEU A 558 -3.32 -6.98 -0.76
N ALA A 559 -3.46 -8.26 -0.43
CA ALA A 559 -3.48 -9.33 -1.42
C ALA A 559 -4.69 -9.26 -2.37
N TRP A 560 -5.80 -8.63 -1.96
CA TRP A 560 -6.98 -8.47 -2.81
C TRP A 560 -6.76 -7.48 -3.95
N ILE A 561 -5.80 -6.56 -3.82
CA ILE A 561 -5.38 -5.66 -4.92
C ILE A 561 -4.88 -6.49 -6.13
N ARG A 562 -4.38 -7.72 -5.89
CA ARG A 562 -3.85 -8.62 -6.94
C ARG A 562 -4.94 -9.34 -7.75
N ILE A 563 -6.21 -9.32 -7.32
CA ILE A 563 -7.27 -10.23 -7.79
C ILE A 563 -7.91 -9.81 -9.14
N GLU A 564 -7.68 -8.60 -9.66
CA GLU A 564 -8.18 -8.22 -11.00
C GLU A 564 -7.10 -8.07 -12.09
N SER A 565 -5.83 -8.22 -11.75
CA SER A 565 -4.76 -8.40 -12.75
C SER A 565 -4.64 -9.84 -13.30
N GLY A 566 -5.63 -10.71 -13.03
CA GLY A 566 -5.67 -12.08 -13.56
C GLY A 566 -6.97 -12.84 -13.26
N SER A 567 -7.73 -13.11 -14.32
CA SER A 567 -8.68 -14.21 -14.57
C SER A 567 -9.57 -14.75 -13.44
N SER A 568 -10.87 -14.78 -13.74
CA SER A 568 -11.89 -15.72 -13.27
C SER A 568 -11.37 -17.00 -12.59
N PHE A 569 -11.59 -17.13 -11.27
CA PHE A 569 -11.55 -18.42 -10.62
C PHE A 569 -12.95 -19.03 -10.55
N THR A 570 -13.06 -20.17 -11.21
CA THR A 570 -14.02 -21.23 -10.94
C THR A 570 -14.22 -21.43 -9.43
N THR A 571 -15.50 -21.49 -9.06
CA THR A 571 -16.05 -21.97 -7.80
C THR A 571 -15.20 -23.04 -7.12
N PHE A 572 -14.81 -22.81 -5.87
CA PHE A 572 -14.40 -23.87 -4.96
C PHE A 572 -15.55 -24.17 -4.00
N ASN A 573 -16.04 -25.41 -4.08
CA ASN A 573 -16.86 -26.08 -3.07
C ASN A 573 -16.14 -26.22 -1.73
#